data_AF-A0A2Z2MAH8-F1
#
_entry.id   AF-A0A2Z2MAH8-F1
#
_cell.length_a   1.000
_cell.length_b   1.000
_cell.length_c   1.000
_cell.angle_alpha   90.00
_cell.angle_beta   90.00
_cell.angle_gamma   90.00
#
_symmetry.space_group_name_H-M   'P 1'
#
loop_
_entity.id
_entity.type
_entity.pdbx_description
1 polymer ?
#
loop_
_entity_poly.entity_id
_entity_poly.type
_entity_poly.pdbx_seq_one_letter_code
_entity_poly.pdbx_strand_id
1 'polypeptide(L)' 'MGRTAGVILIFLGVLLLMKEFRPAFIIWLEPYREVIRNSLGGVTLIAAGSYLLARGSIRRIIALLYVIYLALYLVV' A
#
# COMPACT_ATOMS: atom_id res chain seq x y z
N MET A 1 17.17 12.63 -5.27
CA MET A 1 16.65 11.33 -5.76
C MET A 1 17.08 10.14 -4.89
N GLY A 2 18.29 10.10 -4.30
CA GLY A 2 18.75 8.95 -3.50
C GLY A 2 18.01 8.68 -2.17
N ARG A 3 17.59 9.72 -1.42
CA ARG A 3 16.91 9.53 -0.12
C ARG A 3 15.52 8.90 -0.25
N THR A 4 14.70 9.34 -1.20
CA THR A 4 13.35 8.82 -1.39
C THR A 4 13.37 7.36 -1.85
N ALA A 5 14.28 7.01 -2.77
CA ALA A 5 14.48 5.64 -3.20
C ALA A 5 14.95 4.73 -2.05
N GLY A 6 15.86 5.22 -1.20
CA GLY A 6 16.30 4.50 0.01
C GLY A 6 15.16 4.25 1.00
N VAL A 7 14.29 5.25 1.24
CA VAL A 7 13.11 5.07 2.10
C VAL A 7 12.15 4.05 1.51
N ILE A 8 11.93 4.05 0.18
CA ILE A 8 11.09 3.06 -0.49
C ILE A 8 11.67 1.65 -0.35
N LEU A 9 12.99 1.48 -0.53
CA LEU A 9 13.67 0.19 -0.37
C LEU A 9 13.61 -0.33 1.07
N ILE A 10 13.82 0.53 2.07
CA ILE A 10 13.68 0.17 3.48
C ILE A 10 12.24 -0.24 3.77
N PHE A 11 11.26 0.55 3.30
CA PHE A 11 9.85 0.25 3.46
C PHE A 11 9.46 -1.08 2.81
N LEU A 12 9.94 -1.34 1.59
CA LEU A 12 9.71 -2.59 0.86
C LEU A 12 10.36 -3.79 1.55
N GLY A 13 11.57 -3.61 2.10
CA GLY A 13 12.26 -4.64 2.87
C GLY A 13 11.52 -5.00 4.16
N VAL A 14 11.05 -4.00 4.91
CA VAL A 14 10.22 -4.21 6.11
C VAL A 14 8.92 -4.93 5.75
N LEU A 15 8.30 -4.57 4.62
CA LEU A 15 7.09 -5.20 4.09
C LEU A 15 7.27 -6.69 3.80
N LEU A 16 8.37 -7.04 3.12
CA LEU A 16 8.74 -8.42 2.81
C LEU A 16 9.00 -9.22 4.10
N LEU A 17 9.73 -8.63 5.05
CA LEU A 17 9.96 -9.21 6.37
C LEU A 17 8.63 -9.47 7.09
N MET A 18 7.70 -8.51 7.12
CA MET A 18 6.40 -8.71 7.76
C MET A 18 5.60 -9.86 7.14
N LYS A 19 5.71 -10.09 5.83
CA LYS A 19 5.08 -11.22 5.14
C LYS A 19 5.67 -12.57 5.59
N GLU A 20 6.99 -12.64 5.74
CA GLU A 20 7.70 -13.85 6.15
C GLU A 20 7.42 -14.22 7.60
N PHE A 21 7.27 -13.23 8.48
CA PHE A 21 7.09 -13.45 9.91
C PHE A 21 5.69 -13.98 10.31
N ARG A 22 4.76 -14.19 9.35
CA ARG A 22 3.35 -14.59 9.60
C ARG A 22 2.81 -14.11 10.96
N PRO A 23 2.86 -12.79 11.27
CA PRO A 23 2.37 -12.32 12.55
C PRO A 23 0.88 -12.62 12.65
N ALA A 24 0.39 -12.88 13.87
CA ALA A 24 -1.03 -13.11 14.17
C ALA A 24 -1.98 -12.03 13.59
N PHE A 25 -1.42 -10.86 13.24
CA PHE A 25 -2.08 -9.77 12.53
C PHE A 25 -2.56 -10.12 11.11
N ILE A 26 -1.82 -10.97 10.37
CA ILE A 26 -2.19 -11.38 8.99
C ILE A 26 -3.36 -12.35 8.99
N ILE A 27 -3.46 -13.21 10.02
CA ILE A 27 -4.54 -14.21 10.16
C ILE A 27 -5.91 -13.53 10.19
N TRP A 28 -6.01 -12.34 10.81
CA TRP A 28 -7.27 -11.58 10.84
C TRP A 28 -7.62 -10.92 9.49
N LEU A 29 -6.63 -10.70 8.62
CA LEU A 29 -6.80 -10.14 7.27
C LEU A 29 -6.97 -11.22 6.20
N GLU A 30 -6.71 -12.49 6.53
CA GLU A 30 -6.86 -13.66 5.66
C GLU A 30 -8.24 -13.75 4.97
N PRO A 31 -9.39 -13.49 5.63
CA PRO A 31 -10.69 -13.48 4.97
C PRO A 31 -10.88 -12.31 4.00
N TYR A 32 -10.13 -11.22 4.15
CA TYR A 32 -10.21 -10.04 3.29
C TYR A 32 -9.23 -10.10 2.11
N ARG A 33 -8.38 -11.14 2.05
CA ARG A 33 -7.39 -11.34 0.99
C ARG A 33 -7.95 -11.24 -0.41
N GLU A 34 -9.01 -12.00 -0.69
CA GLU A 34 -9.65 -12.01 -2.00
C GLU A 34 -10.26 -10.64 -2.35
N VAL A 35 -10.83 -9.94 -1.37
CA VAL A 35 -11.40 -8.61 -1.57
C VAL A 35 -10.31 -7.59 -1.90
N ILE A 36 -9.20 -7.60 -1.15
CA ILE A 36 -8.06 -6.71 -1.39
C ILE A 36 -7.45 -7.01 -2.77
N ARG A 37 -7.33 -8.28 -3.15
CA ARG A 37 -6.71 -8.67 -4.41
C ARG A 37 -7.55 -8.30 -5.63
N ASN A 38 -8.86 -8.51 -5.56
CA ASN A 38 -9.79 -8.21 -6.65
C ASN A 38 -10.13 -6.71 -6.75
N SER A 39 -10.02 -5.96 -5.66
CA SER A 39 -10.27 -4.51 -5.65
C SER A 39 -9.09 -3.66 -6.14
N LEU A 40 -7.90 -4.25 -6.37
CA LEU A 40 -6.69 -3.49 -6.70
C LEU A 40 -6.87 -2.56 -7.90
N GLY A 41 -7.55 -3.03 -8.97
CA GLY A 41 -7.83 -2.21 -10.15
C GLY A 41 -8.70 -1.00 -9.83
N GLY A 42 -9.79 -1.21 -9.07
CA GLY A 42 -10.72 -0.15 -8.68
C GLY A 42 -10.08 0.87 -7.74
N VAL A 43 -9.36 0.40 -6.71
CA VAL A 43 -8.66 1.27 -5.77
C VAL A 43 -7.56 2.06 -6.46
N THR A 44 -6.85 1.45 -7.42
CA THR A 44 -5.83 2.16 -8.22
C THR A 44 -6.45 3.25 -9.08
N LEU A 45 -7.60 2.99 -9.73
CA LEU A 45 -8.29 4.00 -10.52
C LEU A 45 -8.80 5.17 -9.66
N ILE A 46 -9.39 4.87 -8.51
CA ILE A 46 -9.86 5.89 -7.56
C ILE A 46 -8.68 6.70 -7.04
N ALA A 47 -7.61 6.05 -6.58
CA ALA A 47 -6.42 6.73 -6.08
C ALA A 47 -5.77 7.59 -7.18
N ALA A 48 -5.66 7.09 -8.41
CA ALA A 48 -5.13 7.84 -9.54
C ALA A 48 -6.01 9.05 -9.89
N GLY A 49 -7.33 8.86 -9.98
CA GLY A 49 -8.28 9.94 -10.25
C GLY A 49 -8.25 11.01 -9.16
N SER A 50 -8.29 10.62 -7.89
CA SER A 50 -8.16 11.54 -6.76
C SER A 50 -6.80 12.24 -6.73
N TYR A 51 -5.71 11.55 -7.08
CA TYR A 51 -4.36 12.11 -7.12
C TYR A 51 -4.20 13.17 -8.23
N LEU A 52 -4.89 13.01 -9.35
CA LEU A 52 -4.93 13.99 -10.44
C LEU A 52 -5.75 15.23 -10.08
N LEU A 53 -6.85 15.06 -9.33
CA LEU A 53 -7.72 16.15 -8.90
C LEU A 53 -7.18 16.91 -7.67
N ALA A 54 -6.42 16.24 -6.82
CA ALA A 54 -5.90 16.81 -5.58
C ALA A 54 -4.74 17.79 -5.79
N ARG A 55 -4.69 18.83 -4.96
CA ARG A 55 -3.59 19.80 -4.91
C ARG A 55 -2.94 19.85 -3.53
N GLY A 56 -1.68 20.29 -3.48
CA GLY A 56 -0.93 20.50 -2.24
C GLY A 56 -0.80 19.22 -1.40
N SER A 57 -1.05 19.34 -0.09
CA SER A 57 -0.88 18.26 0.89
C SER A 57 -1.83 17.08 0.68
N ILE A 58 -3.01 17.29 0.09
CA ILE A 58 -3.99 16.23 -0.17
C ILE A 58 -3.42 15.19 -1.13
N ARG A 59 -2.64 15.64 -2.12
CA ARG A 59 -1.97 14.75 -3.09
C ARG A 59 -0.98 13.81 -2.42
N ARG A 60 -0.26 14.29 -1.39
CA ARG A 60 0.63 13.46 -0.56
C ARG A 60 -0.15 12.46 0.29
N ILE A 61 -1.27 12.87 0.87
CA ILE A 61 -2.13 11.99 1.68
C ILE A 61 -2.68 10.84 0.83
N ILE A 62 -3.18 11.14 -0.37
CA ILE A 62 -3.68 10.12 -1.30
C ILE A 62 -2.57 9.15 -1.72
N ALA A 63 -1.38 9.68 -2.04
CA ALA A 63 -0.24 8.83 -2.35
C ALA A 63 0.15 7.95 -1.16
N LEU A 64 0.14 8.49 0.06
CA LEU A 64 0.45 7.74 1.27
C LEU A 64 -0.58 6.63 1.54
N LEU A 65 -1.88 6.94 1.43
CA LEU A 65 -2.98 5.96 1.53
C LEU A 65 -2.82 4.86 0.49
N TYR A 66 -2.47 5.21 -0.75
CA TYR A 66 -2.26 4.24 -1.81
C TYR A 66 -1.03 3.35 -1.55
N VAL A 67 0.05 3.92 -1.01
CA VAL A 67 1.23 3.15 -0.60
C VAL A 67 0.90 2.17 0.53
N ILE A 68 0.08 2.59 1.50
CA ILE A 68 -0.41 1.71 2.57
C ILE A 68 -1.30 0.60 1.99
N TYR A 69 -2.15 0.89 1.02
CA TYR A 69 -2.96 -0.13 0.34
C TYR A 69 -2.10 -1.13 -0.44
N LEU A 70 -1.06 -0.66 -1.14
CA LEU A 70 -0.07 -1.50 -1.80
C LEU A 70 0.70 -2.37 -0.80
N ALA A 71 1.03 -1.81 0.36
CA ALA A 71 1.66 -2.54 1.46
C ALA A 71 0.75 -3.70 1.92
N LEU A 72 -0.54 -3.42 2.13
CA LEU A 72 -1.53 -4.46 2.48
C LEU A 72 -1.66 -5.52 1.38
N TYR A 73 -1.71 -5.12 0.11
CA TYR A 73 -1.78 -6.05 -1.01
C TYR A 73 -0.54 -6.95 -1.13
N LEU A 74 0.65 -6.48 -0.76
CA LEU A 74 1.87 -7.28 -0.80
C LEU A 74 1.96 -8.31 0.34
N VAL A 75 1.45 -7.93 1.52
CA VAL A 75 1.48 -8.74 2.75
C VAL A 75 0.39 -9.81 2.73
N VAL A 76 -0.81 -9.44 2.30
CA VAL A 76 -1.99 -10.32 2.28
C VAL A 76 -1.98 -11.17 1.02
#